data_AF-X1H8S7-F1
#
_entry.id   AF-X1H8S7-F1
#
_cell.length_a   1.000
_cell.length_b   1.000
_cell.length_c   1.000
_cell.angle_alpha   90.00
_cell.angle_beta   90.00
_cell.angle_gamma   90.00
#
_symmetry.space_group_name_H-M   'P 1'
#
loop_
_entity.id
_entity.type
_entity.pdbx_description
1 polymer ?
#
loop_
_entity_poly.entity_id
_entity_poly.type
_entity_poly.pdbx_seq_one_letter_code
_entity_poly.pdbx_strand_id
1 'polypeptide(L)'
;MDNSLPKYVNSPQSLIFDKGKILYGLNFSKEAIRKKEEMILVEGYTDVIALHQAGIENVVASMGTSLTPSQARLIKRHSDRVFIAYDQDKAGIAATLRSFDLLMNADLQVDIINMPQGMDPEELVRKEGIDFFLERKKRAISYFDYRLDMAISNRSSLARRDKGDIVAILFSILEKTRLERRQEMIRKLSQRLDLDEESLRAELSKLRGKERGFFSRREFLEREDKQISTEKALLQLMLNEKAIIKIVKESECIDNFIDSSHRRIA
;
A
#
# COMPACT_ATOMS: atom_id res chain seq x y z
N MET A 1 1.02 -36.80 1.09
CA MET A 1 0.15 -35.62 0.97
C MET A 1 -0.75 -35.86 -0.24
N ASP A 2 -2.05 -35.65 -0.10
CA ASP A 2 -2.97 -35.71 -1.23
C ASP A 2 -2.60 -34.62 -2.25
N ASN A 3 -2.49 -34.96 -3.54
CA ASN A 3 -2.01 -34.07 -4.60
C ASN A 3 -3.14 -33.17 -5.17
N SER A 4 -4.28 -33.10 -4.50
CA SER A 4 -5.38 -32.21 -4.88
C SER A 4 -4.99 -30.75 -4.68
N LEU A 5 -4.84 -30.02 -5.79
CA LEU A 5 -4.72 -28.56 -5.77
C LEU A 5 -6.13 -27.93 -5.71
N PRO A 6 -6.32 -26.82 -4.97
CA PRO A 6 -5.32 -26.09 -4.19
C PRO A 6 -5.16 -26.63 -2.76
N LYS A 7 -3.98 -26.37 -2.15
CA LYS A 7 -3.66 -26.74 -0.74
C LYS A 7 -4.66 -26.14 0.26
N TYR A 8 -5.20 -24.96 -0.04
CA TYR A 8 -6.20 -24.26 0.77
C TYR A 8 -7.28 -23.65 -0.11
N VAL A 9 -8.54 -23.81 0.28
CA VAL A 9 -9.70 -23.24 -0.43
C VAL A 9 -10.41 -22.25 0.48
N ASN A 10 -10.49 -21.00 0.02
CA ASN A 10 -11.31 -19.97 0.67
C ASN A 10 -12.69 -19.91 0.00
N SER A 11 -13.74 -19.68 0.77
CA SER A 11 -15.09 -19.43 0.24
C SER A 11 -15.08 -18.35 -0.85
N PRO A 12 -15.93 -18.43 -1.89
CA PRO A 12 -16.00 -17.41 -2.92
C PRO A 12 -16.51 -16.07 -2.37
N GLN A 13 -16.26 -14.99 -3.11
CA GLN A 13 -16.81 -13.67 -2.80
C GLN A 13 -18.34 -13.73 -2.72
N SER A 14 -18.94 -13.07 -1.73
CA SER A 14 -20.40 -12.96 -1.61
C SER A 14 -20.80 -11.61 -1.02
N LEU A 15 -22.11 -11.35 -0.94
CA LEU A 15 -22.66 -10.14 -0.32
C LEU A 15 -22.25 -10.00 1.16
N ILE A 16 -22.06 -11.13 1.86
CA ILE A 16 -21.69 -11.16 3.29
C ILE A 16 -20.22 -11.48 3.52
N PHE A 17 -19.47 -11.84 2.47
CA PHE A 17 -18.07 -12.24 2.56
C PHE A 17 -17.24 -11.57 1.48
N ASP A 18 -16.59 -10.48 1.87
CA ASP A 18 -15.68 -9.72 1.02
C ASP A 18 -14.25 -9.83 1.53
N LYS A 19 -13.46 -10.72 0.90
CA LYS A 19 -12.05 -10.97 1.28
C LYS A 19 -11.22 -9.69 1.29
N GLY A 20 -11.54 -8.76 0.39
CA GLY A 20 -10.84 -7.49 0.28
C GLY A 20 -11.22 -6.47 1.36
N LYS A 21 -12.18 -6.75 2.24
CA LYS A 21 -12.62 -5.83 3.31
C LYS A 21 -12.44 -6.40 4.72
N ILE A 22 -12.07 -7.65 4.84
CA ILE A 22 -11.91 -8.35 6.12
C ILE A 22 -10.47 -8.80 6.33
N LEU A 23 -10.11 -9.00 7.58
CA LEU A 23 -8.85 -9.60 7.99
C LEU A 23 -9.18 -10.79 8.88
N TYR A 24 -8.63 -11.95 8.54
CA TYR A 24 -8.81 -13.15 9.36
C TYR A 24 -8.19 -12.94 10.75
N GLY A 25 -8.81 -13.46 11.80
CA GLY A 25 -8.33 -13.34 13.18
C GLY A 25 -8.60 -11.99 13.84
N LEU A 26 -9.06 -10.98 13.11
CA LEU A 26 -9.25 -9.64 13.67
C LEU A 26 -10.24 -9.63 14.84
N ASN A 27 -11.33 -10.40 14.76
CA ASN A 27 -12.32 -10.50 15.84
C ASN A 27 -11.74 -11.04 17.15
N PHE A 28 -10.76 -11.93 17.09
CA PHE A 28 -10.06 -12.48 18.25
C PHE A 28 -8.92 -11.59 18.73
N SER A 29 -8.35 -10.78 17.84
CA SER A 29 -7.12 -10.03 18.12
C SER A 29 -7.35 -8.62 18.69
N LYS A 30 -8.59 -8.11 18.70
CA LYS A 30 -8.87 -6.69 19.00
C LYS A 30 -8.32 -6.24 20.36
N GLU A 31 -8.50 -7.06 21.39
CA GLU A 31 -8.06 -6.72 22.74
C GLU A 31 -6.53 -6.70 22.83
N ALA A 32 -5.87 -7.72 22.30
CA ALA A 32 -4.42 -7.81 22.26
C ALA A 32 -3.79 -6.67 21.44
N ILE A 33 -4.38 -6.33 20.28
CA ILE A 33 -3.94 -5.19 19.46
C ILE A 33 -4.05 -3.88 20.26
N ARG A 34 -5.18 -3.65 20.93
CA ARG A 34 -5.37 -2.44 21.75
C ARG A 34 -4.38 -2.37 22.91
N LYS A 35 -4.13 -3.49 23.59
CA LYS A 35 -3.22 -3.55 24.75
C LYS A 35 -1.76 -3.34 24.35
N LYS A 36 -1.34 -3.84 23.19
CA LYS A 36 0.03 -3.72 22.70
C LYS A 36 0.26 -2.52 21.78
N GLU A 37 -0.80 -1.83 21.38
CA GLU A 37 -0.80 -0.72 20.42
C GLU A 37 -0.10 -1.05 19.09
N GLU A 38 -0.18 -2.32 18.69
CA GLU A 38 0.47 -2.84 17.51
C GLU A 38 -0.26 -4.08 16.97
N MET A 39 -0.20 -4.28 15.66
CA MET A 39 -0.75 -5.45 14.97
C MET A 39 0.36 -6.18 14.20
N ILE A 40 0.28 -7.50 14.12
CA ILE A 40 1.13 -8.32 13.24
C ILE A 40 0.26 -8.80 12.07
N LEU A 41 0.71 -8.54 10.85
CA LEU A 41 0.07 -8.93 9.61
C LEU A 41 0.86 -10.09 8.97
N VAL A 42 0.19 -11.21 8.77
CA VAL A 42 0.72 -12.44 8.14
C VAL A 42 -0.08 -12.80 6.89
N GLU A 43 0.41 -13.75 6.08
CA GLU A 43 -0.20 -14.10 4.80
C GLU A 43 -1.38 -15.07 4.94
N GLY A 44 -1.29 -16.04 5.86
CA GLY A 44 -2.24 -17.14 5.98
C GLY A 44 -3.01 -17.17 7.29
N TYR A 45 -4.19 -17.78 7.28
CA TYR A 45 -4.92 -18.06 8.52
C TYR A 45 -4.23 -19.11 9.40
N THR A 46 -3.40 -19.99 8.81
CA THR A 46 -2.58 -20.96 9.54
C THR A 46 -1.56 -20.27 10.42
N ASP A 47 -0.91 -19.23 9.91
CA ASP A 47 0.02 -18.39 10.67
C ASP A 47 -0.67 -17.75 11.87
N VAL A 48 -1.88 -17.20 11.65
CA VAL A 48 -2.68 -16.61 12.73
C VAL A 48 -2.99 -17.65 13.80
N ILE A 49 -3.46 -18.84 13.42
CA ILE A 49 -3.79 -19.91 14.37
C ILE A 49 -2.54 -20.34 15.16
N ALA A 50 -1.42 -20.57 14.47
CA ALA A 50 -0.18 -21.01 15.10
C ALA A 50 0.40 -19.97 16.07
N LEU A 51 0.41 -18.70 15.65
CA LEU A 51 0.87 -17.60 16.50
C LEU A 51 -0.04 -17.38 17.72
N HIS A 52 -1.37 -17.47 17.54
CA HIS A 52 -2.31 -17.42 18.66
C HIS A 52 -2.10 -18.59 19.63
N GLN A 53 -1.91 -19.82 19.13
CA GLN A 53 -1.60 -20.99 19.96
C GLN A 53 -0.30 -20.82 20.75
N ALA A 54 0.66 -20.08 20.19
CA ALA A 54 1.90 -19.73 20.88
C ALA A 54 1.76 -18.51 21.82
N GLY A 55 0.58 -17.90 21.97
CA GLY A 55 0.34 -16.76 22.85
C GLY A 55 0.59 -15.38 22.22
N ILE A 56 0.78 -15.31 20.89
CA ILE A 56 0.87 -14.06 20.14
C ILE A 56 -0.51 -13.76 19.53
N GLU A 57 -1.33 -13.03 20.28
CA GLU A 57 -2.75 -12.85 19.96
C GLU A 57 -3.07 -11.58 19.15
N ASN A 58 -2.09 -10.70 18.89
CA ASN A 58 -2.30 -9.47 18.11
C ASN A 58 -2.02 -9.66 16.61
N VAL A 59 -2.43 -10.81 16.06
CA VAL A 59 -2.07 -11.27 14.70
C VAL A 59 -3.30 -11.39 13.82
N VAL A 60 -3.22 -10.87 12.59
CA VAL A 60 -4.27 -10.97 11.58
C VAL A 60 -3.70 -11.35 10.22
N ALA A 61 -4.54 -11.89 9.33
CA ALA A 61 -4.10 -12.26 7.98
C ALA A 61 -4.97 -11.69 6.85
N SER A 62 -4.34 -11.43 5.71
CA SER A 62 -5.02 -11.31 4.43
C SER A 62 -5.51 -12.68 3.95
N MET A 63 -6.72 -12.81 3.40
CA MET A 63 -7.29 -14.13 3.07
C MET A 63 -6.89 -14.64 1.67
N GLY A 64 -5.59 -14.79 1.42
CA GLY A 64 -5.06 -15.30 0.14
C GLY A 64 -5.25 -14.33 -1.04
N THR A 65 -5.29 -13.02 -0.75
CA THR A 65 -5.33 -11.95 -1.75
C THR A 65 -4.25 -10.94 -1.41
N SER A 66 -3.78 -10.18 -2.41
CA SER A 66 -2.99 -8.98 -2.11
C SER A 66 -3.76 -8.07 -1.15
N LEU A 67 -3.03 -7.45 -0.21
CA LEU A 67 -3.59 -6.49 0.73
C LEU A 67 -4.32 -5.38 -0.03
N THR A 68 -5.48 -4.94 0.46
CA THR A 68 -6.30 -3.90 -0.18
C THR A 68 -6.26 -2.57 0.58
N PRO A 69 -6.63 -1.45 -0.08
CA PRO A 69 -6.84 -0.17 0.62
C PRO A 69 -7.88 -0.24 1.74
N SER A 70 -8.91 -1.08 1.59
CA SER A 70 -9.95 -1.26 2.62
C SER A 70 -9.43 -1.98 3.85
N GLN A 71 -8.58 -2.99 3.66
CA GLN A 71 -7.86 -3.66 4.75
C GLN A 71 -6.85 -2.73 5.41
N ALA A 72 -6.09 -1.93 4.65
CA ALA A 72 -5.18 -0.94 5.23
C ALA A 72 -5.91 0.08 6.13
N ARG A 73 -7.07 0.60 5.68
CA ARG A 73 -7.94 1.43 6.52
C ARG A 73 -8.50 0.69 7.74
N LEU A 74 -8.80 -0.60 7.60
CA LEU A 74 -9.26 -1.43 8.72
C LEU A 74 -8.16 -1.58 9.78
N ILE A 75 -6.91 -1.81 9.37
CA ILE A 75 -5.75 -1.86 10.27
C ILE A 75 -5.61 -0.53 11.01
N LYS A 76 -5.62 0.59 10.29
CA LYS A 76 -5.53 1.94 10.85
C LYS A 76 -6.60 2.27 11.89
N ARG A 77 -7.79 1.69 11.79
CA ARG A 77 -8.85 1.86 12.82
C ARG A 77 -8.53 1.18 14.15
N HIS A 78 -7.63 0.21 14.15
CA HIS A 78 -7.31 -0.61 15.32
C HIS A 78 -5.92 -0.33 15.90
N SER A 79 -4.98 0.12 15.08
CA SER A 79 -3.61 0.44 15.49
C SER A 79 -2.96 1.43 14.52
N ASP A 80 -2.06 2.28 15.03
CA ASP A 80 -1.18 3.11 14.22
C ASP A 80 0.09 2.38 13.75
N ARG A 81 0.41 1.25 14.39
CA ARG A 81 1.62 0.46 14.15
C ARG A 81 1.28 -0.95 13.67
N VAL A 82 1.94 -1.38 12.60
CA VAL A 82 1.79 -2.72 12.04
C VAL A 82 3.16 -3.33 11.70
N PHE A 83 3.34 -4.58 12.10
CA PHE A 83 4.48 -5.42 11.73
C PHE A 83 4.05 -6.35 10.62
N ILE A 84 4.82 -6.43 9.54
CA ILE A 84 4.61 -7.44 8.49
C ILE A 84 5.54 -8.61 8.74
N ALA A 85 4.99 -9.82 8.80
CA ALA A 85 5.71 -11.08 8.84
C ALA A 85 5.23 -11.95 7.66
N TYR A 86 5.82 -11.71 6.49
CA TYR A 86 5.53 -12.41 5.23
C TYR A 86 6.69 -13.33 4.85
N ASP A 87 6.41 -14.26 3.94
CA ASP A 87 7.38 -15.24 3.48
C ASP A 87 8.43 -14.56 2.58
N GLN A 88 9.69 -14.98 2.70
CA GLN A 88 10.80 -14.38 1.94
C GLN A 88 10.96 -14.92 0.51
N ASP A 89 9.89 -15.38 -0.13
CA ASP A 89 10.00 -15.83 -1.52
C ASP A 89 10.01 -14.66 -2.52
N LYS A 90 10.43 -14.93 -3.77
CA LYS A 90 10.53 -13.90 -4.81
C LYS A 90 9.17 -13.26 -5.15
N ALA A 91 8.06 -13.97 -4.99
CA ALA A 91 6.72 -13.43 -5.19
C ALA A 91 6.28 -12.56 -3.99
N GLY A 92 6.72 -12.95 -2.79
CA GLY A 92 6.56 -12.28 -1.51
C GLY A 92 7.16 -10.88 -1.54
N ILE A 93 8.39 -10.69 -2.02
CA ILE A 93 9.04 -9.35 -2.02
C ILE A 93 8.18 -8.29 -2.75
N ALA A 94 7.69 -8.59 -3.96
CA ALA A 94 6.88 -7.63 -4.72
C ALA A 94 5.50 -7.40 -4.09
N ALA A 95 4.87 -8.45 -3.54
CA ALA A 95 3.61 -8.33 -2.80
C ALA A 95 3.78 -7.54 -1.50
N THR A 96 4.92 -7.71 -0.82
CA THR A 96 5.26 -7.00 0.41
C THR A 96 5.46 -5.52 0.11
N LEU A 97 6.20 -5.15 -0.94
CA LEU A 97 6.37 -3.75 -1.38
C LEU A 97 5.03 -3.05 -1.65
N ARG A 98 4.12 -3.70 -2.38
CA ARG A 98 2.77 -3.15 -2.60
C ARG A 98 1.98 -2.99 -1.29
N SER A 99 2.10 -3.95 -0.39
CA SER A 99 1.43 -3.91 0.92
C SER A 99 1.95 -2.75 1.76
N PHE A 100 3.26 -2.52 1.77
CA PHE A 100 3.86 -1.37 2.46
C PHE A 100 3.35 -0.04 1.92
N ASP A 101 3.34 0.15 0.60
CA ASP A 101 2.88 1.40 0.01
C ASP A 101 1.41 1.68 0.37
N LEU A 102 0.56 0.64 0.39
CA LEU A 102 -0.84 0.75 0.82
C LEU A 102 -0.98 1.14 2.29
N LEU A 103 -0.19 0.53 3.18
CA LEU A 103 -0.22 0.80 4.61
C LEU A 103 0.32 2.21 4.91
N MET A 104 1.41 2.61 4.25
CA MET A 104 1.95 3.97 4.35
C MET A 104 0.96 5.03 3.86
N ASN A 105 0.25 4.77 2.76
CA ASN A 105 -0.83 5.65 2.28
C ASN A 105 -1.98 5.78 3.30
N ALA A 106 -2.14 4.82 4.20
CA ALA A 106 -3.10 4.86 5.30
C ALA A 106 -2.54 5.49 6.59
N ASP A 107 -1.37 6.14 6.53
CA ASP A 107 -0.67 6.77 7.67
C ASP A 107 -0.32 5.78 8.79
N LEU A 108 0.00 4.54 8.43
CA LEU A 108 0.50 3.52 9.36
C LEU A 108 2.02 3.60 9.50
N GLN A 109 2.51 3.39 10.71
CA GLN A 109 3.91 3.03 10.95
C GLN A 109 4.08 1.55 10.62
N VAL A 110 4.95 1.25 9.65
CA VAL A 110 5.12 -0.11 9.16
C VAL A 110 6.54 -0.61 9.39
N ASP A 111 6.65 -1.71 10.13
CA ASP A 111 7.89 -2.40 10.44
C ASP A 111 7.88 -3.81 9.81
N ILE A 112 9.07 -4.33 9.47
CA ILE A 112 9.24 -5.63 8.81
C ILE A 112 9.94 -6.59 9.76
N ILE A 113 9.27 -7.71 10.05
CA ILE A 113 9.90 -8.83 10.74
C ILE A 113 10.67 -9.63 9.69
N ASN A 114 12.00 -9.58 9.77
CA ASN A 114 12.86 -10.27 8.82
C ASN A 114 12.79 -11.79 9.07
N MET A 115 11.97 -12.51 8.32
CA MET A 115 11.80 -13.97 8.42
C MET A 115 13.03 -14.72 7.87
N PRO A 116 13.38 -15.92 8.36
CA PRO A 116 14.40 -16.74 7.69
C PRO A 116 13.95 -17.16 6.29
N GLN A 117 14.91 -17.33 5.38
CA GLN A 117 14.60 -17.75 4.02
C GLN A 117 13.90 -19.12 4.03
N GLY A 118 12.74 -19.19 3.37
CA GLY A 118 11.97 -20.42 3.23
C GLY A 118 11.21 -20.84 4.48
N MET A 119 11.05 -19.98 5.48
CA MET A 119 10.20 -20.21 6.64
C MET A 119 9.05 -19.20 6.67
N ASP A 120 7.85 -19.69 6.91
CA ASP A 120 6.67 -18.88 7.23
C ASP A 120 6.58 -18.64 8.76
N PRO A 121 5.69 -17.76 9.24
CA PRO A 121 5.53 -17.52 10.68
C PRO A 121 5.14 -18.75 11.48
N GLU A 122 4.29 -19.63 10.94
CA GLU A 122 3.93 -20.91 11.58
C GLU A 122 5.16 -21.79 11.79
N GLU A 123 5.91 -22.05 10.72
CA GLU A 123 7.09 -22.88 10.70
C GLU A 123 8.19 -22.32 11.60
N LEU A 124 8.36 -21.00 11.63
CA LEU A 124 9.32 -20.34 12.51
C LEU A 124 9.01 -20.63 13.98
N VAL A 125 7.76 -20.41 14.40
CA VAL A 125 7.34 -20.64 15.78
C VAL A 125 7.40 -22.13 16.13
N ARG A 126 7.02 -23.00 15.20
CA ARG A 126 7.05 -24.45 15.42
C ARG A 126 8.47 -25.01 15.55
N LYS A 127 9.43 -24.49 14.79
CA LYS A 127 10.83 -24.99 14.78
C LYS A 127 11.72 -24.30 15.82
N GLU A 128 11.64 -22.97 15.91
CA GLU A 128 12.56 -22.14 16.71
C GLU A 128 11.92 -21.59 17.99
N GLY A 129 10.61 -21.72 18.14
CA GLY A 129 9.87 -21.28 19.31
C GLY A 129 9.43 -19.81 19.29
N ILE A 130 8.56 -19.47 20.23
CA ILE A 130 7.98 -18.12 20.37
C ILE A 130 9.05 -17.05 20.65
N ASP A 131 10.04 -17.36 21.48
CA ASP A 131 11.06 -16.40 21.88
C ASP A 131 11.87 -15.92 20.68
N PHE A 132 12.19 -16.82 19.74
CA PHE A 132 12.89 -16.48 18.52
C PHE A 132 12.08 -15.53 17.62
N PHE A 133 10.77 -15.78 17.49
CA PHE A 133 9.86 -14.89 16.77
C PHE A 133 9.83 -13.49 17.42
N LEU A 134 9.76 -13.43 18.75
CA LEU A 134 9.74 -12.16 19.49
C LEU A 134 11.08 -11.41 19.40
N GLU A 135 12.22 -12.12 19.41
CA GLU A 135 13.53 -11.51 19.17
C GLU A 135 13.63 -10.92 17.77
N ARG A 136 13.15 -11.65 16.75
CA ARG A 136 13.08 -11.16 15.36
C ARG A 136 12.19 -9.92 15.26
N LYS A 137 11.03 -9.92 15.93
CA LYS A 137 10.15 -8.74 16.01
C LYS A 137 10.83 -7.54 16.66
N LYS A 138 11.61 -7.74 17.74
CA LYS A 138 12.39 -6.66 18.38
C LYS A 138 13.43 -6.05 17.44
N ARG A 139 13.95 -6.84 16.51
CA ARG A 139 14.92 -6.43 15.48
C ARG A 139 14.23 -6.04 14.15
N ALA A 140 12.92 -5.86 14.15
CA ALA A 140 12.20 -5.45 12.95
C ALA A 140 12.74 -4.11 12.43
N ILE A 141 12.84 -4.01 11.12
CA ILE A 141 13.34 -2.81 10.44
C ILE A 141 12.17 -1.99 9.91
N SER A 142 12.27 -0.67 9.94
CA SER A 142 11.22 0.17 9.36
C SER A 142 11.14 -0.03 7.84
N TYR A 143 9.97 0.16 7.25
CA TYR A 143 9.82 0.12 5.80
C TYR A 143 10.76 1.12 5.08
N PHE A 144 10.97 2.30 5.68
CA PHE A 144 11.91 3.29 5.16
C PHE A 144 13.34 2.74 5.13
N ASP A 145 13.79 2.14 6.23
CA ASP A 145 15.15 1.58 6.33
C ASP A 145 15.33 0.42 5.34
N TYR A 146 14.32 -0.45 5.20
CA TYR A 146 14.33 -1.53 4.21
C TYR A 146 14.44 -1.02 2.77
N ARG A 147 13.70 0.03 2.41
CA ARG A 147 13.77 0.64 1.07
C ARG A 147 15.09 1.33 0.82
N LEU A 148 15.67 1.96 1.85
CA LEU A 148 17.00 2.55 1.78
C LEU A 148 18.08 1.49 1.60
N ASP A 149 18.03 0.40 2.37
CA ASP A 149 18.95 -0.75 2.23
C ASP A 149 18.90 -1.34 0.83
N MET A 150 17.68 -1.61 0.32
CA MET A 150 17.49 -2.14 -1.04
C MET A 150 18.00 -1.17 -2.11
N ALA A 151 17.79 0.13 -1.93
CA ALA A 151 18.27 1.13 -2.88
C ALA A 151 19.81 1.23 -2.86
N ILE A 152 20.45 1.08 -1.71
CA ILE A 152 21.91 1.05 -1.59
C ILE A 152 22.47 -0.25 -2.19
N SER A 153 21.91 -1.42 -1.85
CA SER A 153 22.43 -2.72 -2.26
C SER A 153 22.36 -2.96 -3.77
N ASN A 154 21.41 -2.33 -4.45
CA ASN A 154 21.23 -2.45 -5.91
C ASN A 154 22.25 -1.62 -6.72
N ARG A 155 23.20 -0.95 -6.06
CA ARG A 155 24.18 -0.07 -6.71
C ARG A 155 25.60 -0.51 -6.41
N SER A 156 26.47 -0.38 -7.41
CA SER A 156 27.90 -0.68 -7.29
C SER A 156 28.70 0.44 -6.63
N SER A 157 28.14 1.65 -6.53
CA SER A 157 28.78 2.81 -5.90
C SER A 157 27.75 3.74 -5.26
N LEU A 158 28.21 4.61 -4.37
CA LEU A 158 27.43 5.73 -3.80
C LEU A 158 27.96 7.07 -4.34
N ALA A 159 28.20 7.16 -5.65
CA ALA A 159 28.57 8.42 -6.27
C ALA A 159 27.42 9.45 -6.16
N ARG A 160 27.71 10.73 -6.42
CA ARG A 160 26.72 11.81 -6.27
C ARG A 160 25.40 11.55 -7.03
N ARG A 161 25.49 10.96 -8.23
CA ARG A 161 24.32 10.59 -9.05
C ARG A 161 23.48 9.51 -8.37
N ASP A 162 24.13 8.45 -7.89
CA ASP A 162 23.49 7.33 -7.19
C ASP A 162 22.74 7.80 -5.95
N LYS A 163 23.36 8.69 -5.17
CA LYS A 163 22.72 9.32 -4.00
C LYS A 163 21.45 10.09 -4.39
N GLY A 164 21.49 10.85 -5.49
CA GLY A 164 20.31 11.57 -6.01
C GLY A 164 19.18 10.63 -6.42
N ASP A 165 19.49 9.52 -7.08
CA ASP A 165 18.47 8.53 -7.47
C ASP A 165 17.87 7.81 -6.26
N ILE A 166 18.66 7.52 -5.22
CA ILE A 166 18.16 6.96 -3.96
C ILE A 166 17.17 7.93 -3.30
N VAL A 167 17.53 9.22 -3.22
CA VAL A 167 16.63 10.26 -2.68
C VAL A 167 15.33 10.31 -3.49
N ALA A 168 15.40 10.24 -4.82
CA ALA A 168 14.22 10.23 -5.68
C ALA A 168 13.33 8.99 -5.45
N ILE A 169 13.90 7.80 -5.23
CA ILE A 169 13.14 6.58 -4.91
C ILE A 169 12.41 6.70 -3.58
N LEU A 170 13.06 7.28 -2.57
CA LEU A 170 12.51 7.43 -1.21
C LEU A 170 11.62 8.66 -1.05
N PHE A 171 11.61 9.56 -2.03
CA PHE A 171 10.85 10.80 -2.02
C PHE A 171 9.37 10.59 -1.71
N SER A 172 8.72 9.61 -2.36
CA SER A 172 7.30 9.32 -2.16
C SER A 172 6.98 8.88 -0.74
N ILE A 173 7.89 8.16 -0.07
CA ILE A 173 7.76 7.74 1.33
C ILE A 173 7.90 8.96 2.24
N LEU A 174 8.91 9.80 2.00
CA LEU A 174 9.14 11.02 2.77
C LEU A 174 7.96 11.99 2.65
N GLU A 175 7.42 12.20 1.45
CA GLU A 175 6.33 13.15 1.23
C GLU A 175 5.02 12.74 1.88
N LYS A 176 4.73 11.44 1.95
CA LYS A 176 3.50 10.91 2.58
C LYS A 176 3.60 10.80 4.10
N THR A 177 4.82 10.82 4.64
CA THR A 177 5.06 10.68 6.08
C THR A 177 4.84 12.00 6.81
N ARG A 178 4.18 11.98 7.98
CA ARG A 178 3.98 13.15 8.85
C ARG A 178 5.29 13.85 9.21
N LEU A 179 5.22 15.16 9.48
CA LEU A 179 6.39 16.02 9.67
C LEU A 179 7.39 15.48 10.70
N GLU A 180 6.92 15.04 11.88
CA GLU A 180 7.79 14.54 12.96
C GLU A 180 8.63 13.34 12.50
N ARG A 181 7.98 12.30 11.98
CA ARG A 181 8.65 11.08 11.48
C ARG A 181 9.52 11.37 10.25
N ARG A 182 9.09 12.30 9.38
CA ARG A 182 9.83 12.70 8.19
C ARG A 182 11.17 13.32 8.55
N GLN A 183 11.26 14.14 9.61
CA GLN A 183 12.53 14.73 10.05
C GLN A 183 13.52 13.65 10.49
N GLU A 184 13.06 12.62 11.19
CA GLU A 184 13.91 11.48 11.57
C GLU A 184 14.42 10.73 10.32
N MET A 185 13.54 10.46 9.35
CA MET A 185 13.92 9.81 8.10
C MET A 185 14.94 10.64 7.29
N ILE A 186 14.78 11.97 7.26
CA ILE A 186 15.73 12.88 6.60
C ILE A 186 17.11 12.80 7.28
N ARG A 187 17.17 12.81 8.62
CA ARG A 187 18.43 12.66 9.38
C ARG A 187 19.10 11.32 9.07
N LYS A 188 18.35 10.23 9.11
CA LYS A 188 18.85 8.89 8.76
C LYS A 188 19.39 8.84 7.33
N LEU A 189 18.67 9.43 6.38
CA LEU A 189 19.09 9.47 4.98
C LEU A 189 20.36 10.27 4.78
N SER A 190 20.47 11.44 5.43
CA SER A 190 21.67 12.27 5.45
C SER A 190 22.89 11.51 5.97
N GLN A 191 22.76 10.82 7.11
CA GLN A 191 23.82 10.03 7.71
C GLN A 191 24.25 8.85 6.83
N ARG A 192 23.29 8.07 6.31
CA ARG A 192 23.59 6.86 5.55
C ARG A 192 24.10 7.13 4.15
N LEU A 193 23.72 8.25 3.55
CA LEU A 193 24.23 8.67 2.25
C LEU A 193 25.39 9.64 2.34
N ASP A 194 25.84 10.05 3.53
CA ASP A 194 26.86 11.10 3.70
C ASP A 194 26.52 12.33 2.83
N LEU A 195 25.34 12.88 3.08
CA LEU A 195 24.81 14.07 2.43
C LEU A 195 24.52 15.12 3.50
N ASP A 196 24.90 16.35 3.22
CA ASP A 196 24.47 17.50 4.00
C ASP A 196 22.92 17.63 3.97
N GLU A 197 22.33 17.93 5.12
CA GLU A 197 20.87 18.02 5.25
C GLU A 197 20.27 19.17 4.44
N GLU A 198 20.97 20.30 4.29
CA GLU A 198 20.48 21.42 3.48
C GLU A 198 20.41 21.02 2.00
N SER A 199 21.45 20.36 1.51
CA SER A 199 21.51 19.79 0.16
C SER A 199 20.39 18.78 -0.08
N LEU A 200 20.11 17.91 0.89
CA LEU A 200 19.01 16.95 0.83
C LEU A 200 17.65 17.67 0.80
N ARG A 201 17.42 18.67 1.66
CA ARG A 201 16.18 19.47 1.67
C ARG A 201 15.97 20.22 0.36
N ALA A 202 17.02 20.76 -0.24
CA ALA A 202 16.95 21.41 -1.54
C ALA A 202 16.53 20.43 -2.65
N GLU A 203 17.08 19.22 -2.66
CA GLU A 203 16.73 18.19 -3.65
C GLU A 203 15.27 17.72 -3.48
N LEU A 204 14.83 17.47 -2.25
CA LEU A 204 13.43 17.14 -1.95
C LEU A 204 12.47 18.26 -2.41
N SER A 205 12.88 19.53 -2.27
CA SER A 205 12.08 20.67 -2.69
C SER A 205 11.93 20.76 -4.22
N LYS A 206 13.01 20.44 -4.97
CA LYS A 206 12.96 20.32 -6.44
C LYS A 206 12.03 19.19 -6.89
N LEU A 207 12.08 18.03 -6.22
CA LEU A 207 11.23 16.89 -6.54
C LEU A 207 9.74 17.21 -6.31
N ARG A 208 9.39 17.90 -5.22
CA ARG A 208 8.01 18.40 -4.98
C ARG A 208 7.52 19.32 -6.10
N GLY A 209 8.39 20.20 -6.60
CA GLY A 209 8.05 21.09 -7.73
C GLY A 209 7.73 20.33 -9.01
N LYS A 210 8.48 19.25 -9.31
CA LYS A 210 8.25 18.39 -10.48
C LYS A 210 6.96 17.57 -10.37
N GLU A 211 6.69 16.98 -9.20
CA GLU A 211 5.45 16.21 -9.01
C GLU A 211 4.21 17.09 -9.17
N ARG A 212 4.17 18.28 -8.55
CA ARG A 212 3.03 19.20 -8.70
C ARG A 212 2.72 19.57 -10.15
N GLY A 213 3.75 19.76 -10.98
CA GLY A 213 3.57 20.04 -12.41
C GLY A 213 3.09 18.83 -13.23
N PHE A 214 3.42 17.60 -12.80
CA PHE A 214 2.94 16.37 -13.43
C PHE A 214 1.49 16.06 -13.02
N PHE A 215 1.17 16.19 -11.73
CA PHE A 215 -0.17 15.97 -11.21
C PHE A 215 -1.19 16.97 -11.75
N SER A 216 -0.85 18.25 -11.88
CA SER A 216 -1.77 19.24 -12.45
C SER A 216 -2.13 18.94 -13.90
N ARG A 217 -1.17 18.43 -14.68
CA ARG A 217 -1.41 18.04 -16.08
C ARG A 217 -2.21 16.75 -16.19
N ARG A 218 -1.96 15.77 -15.31
CA ARG A 218 -2.69 14.50 -15.30
C ARG A 218 -4.13 14.66 -14.81
N GLU A 219 -4.37 15.43 -13.74
CA GLU A 219 -5.72 15.74 -13.27
C GLU A 219 -6.53 16.51 -14.33
N PHE A 220 -5.87 17.39 -15.10
CA PHE A 220 -6.50 18.10 -16.20
C PHE A 220 -6.93 17.12 -17.31
N LEU A 221 -6.05 16.23 -17.75
CA LEU A 221 -6.35 15.21 -18.78
C LEU A 221 -7.39 14.18 -18.33
N GLU A 222 -7.32 13.70 -17.08
CA GLU A 222 -8.30 12.74 -16.54
C GLU A 222 -9.70 13.38 -16.38
N ARG A 223 -9.79 14.69 -16.14
CA ARG A 223 -11.06 15.43 -16.13
C ARG A 223 -11.63 15.58 -17.54
N GLU A 224 -10.79 15.93 -18.53
CA GLU A 224 -11.21 16.01 -19.93
C GLU A 224 -11.71 14.64 -20.43
N ASP A 225 -10.96 13.55 -20.21
CA ASP A 225 -11.35 12.20 -20.63
C ASP A 225 -12.69 11.75 -20.00
N LYS A 226 -12.90 12.07 -18.72
CA LYS A 226 -14.15 11.74 -18.01
C LYS A 226 -15.33 12.56 -18.53
N GLN A 227 -15.10 13.81 -18.90
CA GLN A 227 -16.13 14.69 -19.45
C GLN A 227 -16.51 14.27 -20.88
N ILE A 228 -15.52 13.93 -21.72
CA ILE A 228 -15.73 13.34 -23.06
C ILE A 228 -16.50 12.02 -22.95
N SER A 229 -16.18 11.17 -21.97
CA SER A 229 -16.94 9.93 -21.72
C SER A 229 -18.39 10.20 -21.29
N THR A 230 -18.64 11.29 -20.57
CA THR A 230 -19.99 11.67 -20.11
C THR A 230 -20.82 12.21 -21.27
N GLU A 231 -20.22 13.02 -22.15
CA GLU A 231 -20.84 13.51 -23.38
C GLU A 231 -21.28 12.35 -24.28
N LYS A 232 -20.40 11.35 -24.47
CA LYS A 232 -20.72 10.16 -25.26
C LYS A 232 -21.89 9.37 -24.68
N ALA A 233 -21.96 9.24 -23.35
CA ALA A 233 -23.08 8.57 -22.69
C ALA A 233 -24.40 9.34 -22.89
N LEU A 234 -24.37 10.68 -22.82
CA LEU A 234 -25.54 11.51 -23.09
C LEU A 234 -26.01 11.40 -24.54
N LEU A 235 -25.08 11.43 -25.50
CA LEU A 235 -25.39 11.19 -26.92
C LEU A 235 -26.02 9.82 -27.16
N GLN A 236 -25.50 8.77 -26.50
CA GLN A 236 -26.06 7.43 -26.59
C GLN A 236 -27.49 7.35 -26.02
N LEU A 237 -27.77 8.06 -24.92
CA LEU A 237 -29.12 8.18 -24.37
C LEU A 237 -30.06 8.92 -25.33
N MET A 238 -29.61 10.01 -25.96
CA MET A 238 -30.38 10.76 -26.96
C MET A 238 -30.72 9.92 -28.20
N LEU A 239 -29.83 9.02 -28.62
CA LEU A 239 -30.08 8.09 -29.73
C LEU A 239 -31.13 7.03 -29.37
N ASN A 240 -31.17 6.59 -28.11
CA ASN A 240 -32.08 5.54 -27.66
C ASN A 240 -33.47 6.09 -27.30
N GLU A 241 -33.57 7.31 -26.79
CA GLU A 241 -34.84 7.89 -26.32
C GLU A 241 -35.07 9.33 -26.83
N LYS A 242 -36.04 9.50 -27.74
CA LYS A 242 -36.39 10.80 -28.31
C LYS A 242 -36.86 11.84 -27.28
N ALA A 243 -37.38 11.41 -26.14
CA ALA A 243 -37.81 12.31 -25.06
C ALA A 243 -36.62 13.05 -24.42
N ILE A 244 -35.46 12.39 -24.33
CA ILE A 244 -34.24 12.95 -23.76
C ILE A 244 -33.73 14.11 -24.62
N ILE A 245 -33.88 14.05 -25.94
CA ILE A 245 -33.49 15.14 -26.86
C ILE A 245 -34.18 16.46 -26.48
N LYS A 246 -35.46 16.41 -26.08
CA LYS A 246 -36.21 17.61 -25.70
C LYS A 246 -35.67 18.23 -24.41
N ILE A 247 -35.41 17.39 -23.40
CA ILE A 247 -34.85 17.81 -22.10
C ILE A 247 -33.46 18.43 -22.29
N VAL A 248 -32.61 17.79 -23.09
CA VAL A 248 -31.25 18.26 -23.37
C VAL A 248 -31.29 19.64 -24.04
N LYS A 249 -32.17 19.85 -25.04
CA LYS A 249 -32.34 21.14 -25.71
C LYS A 249 -32.83 22.26 -24.79
N GLU A 250 -33.71 21.96 -23.84
CA GLU A 250 -34.21 22.93 -22.87
C GLU A 250 -33.15 23.30 -21.81
N SER A 251 -32.17 22.44 -21.58
CA SER A 251 -31.14 22.60 -20.54
C SER A 251 -29.85 23.29 -20.98
N GLU A 252 -29.70 23.63 -22.27
CA GLU A 252 -28.49 24.25 -22.87
C GLU A 252 -27.17 23.50 -22.57
N CYS A 253 -27.23 22.22 -22.19
CA CYS A 253 -26.04 21.51 -21.72
C CYS A 253 -25.05 21.13 -22.83
N ILE A 254 -25.46 21.17 -24.10
CA ILE A 254 -24.64 20.87 -25.29
C ILE A 254 -23.53 21.91 -25.49
N ASP A 255 -23.78 23.18 -25.14
CA ASP A 255 -22.79 24.26 -25.30
C ASP A 255 -21.56 24.06 -24.41
N ASN A 256 -21.70 23.24 -23.36
CA ASN A 256 -20.64 22.89 -22.43
C ASN A 256 -19.84 21.64 -22.82
N PHE A 257 -20.10 21.07 -24.01
CA PHE A 257 -19.33 19.93 -24.50
C PHE A 257 -17.90 20.35 -24.84
N ILE A 258 -16.92 19.60 -24.35
CA ILE A 258 -15.50 19.80 -24.60
C ILE A 258 -15.12 19.25 -25.98
N ASP A 259 -15.71 18.14 -26.42
CA ASP A 259 -15.43 17.58 -27.75
C ASP A 259 -16.27 18.27 -28.85
N SER A 260 -15.58 18.88 -29.81
CA SER A 260 -16.22 19.61 -30.91
C SER A 260 -17.03 18.72 -31.87
N SER A 261 -16.69 17.43 -31.96
CA SER A 261 -17.43 16.43 -32.73
C SER A 261 -18.70 16.04 -32.00
N HIS A 262 -18.66 15.84 -30.68
CA HIS A 262 -19.87 15.58 -29.89
C HIS A 262 -20.87 16.72 -29.97
N ARG A 263 -20.40 17.98 -29.91
CA ARG A 263 -21.25 19.17 -30.08
C ARG A 263 -21.92 19.23 -31.45
N ARG A 264 -21.25 18.74 -32.49
CA ARG A 264 -21.78 18.70 -33.86
C ARG A 264 -22.80 17.57 -34.06
N ILE A 265 -22.72 16.50 -33.26
CA ILE A 265 -23.62 15.34 -33.33
C ILE A 265 -24.94 15.60 -32.56
N ALA A 266 -24.86 16.30 -31.42
CA ALA A 266 -25.99 16.62 -30.54
C ALA A 266 -26.98 17.63 -31.17
#